data_AF-A0AA39PYS9-F1
#
_entry.id   AF-A0AA39PYS9-F1
#
_cell.length_a   1.000
_cell.length_b   1.000
_cell.length_c   1.000
_cell.angle_alpha   90.00
_cell.angle_beta   90.00
_cell.angle_gamma   90.00
#
_symmetry.space_group_name_H-M   'P 1'
#
loop_
_entity.id
_entity.type
_entity.pdbx_description
1 polymer ?
#
loop_
_entity_poly.entity_id
_entity_poly.type
_entity_poly.pdbx_seq_one_letter_code
_entity_poly.pdbx_strand_id
1 'polypeptide(L)'
;MNCSITSAIAEHLRLKRNARVVKWNARGMGGSEGGNELSGFEEWMGMRNCDDYKDIFKEQVLKFVNDFPSARGCDLFVCGYSAGAIYATTVRLSDDVYDQCAQVFSCPVKYILVSYPIGAAWALGLGLTGWYFRSLEGLVGGYWEGSPHERPADVLILMGGNEIGGWWSPVSWAYNMWTGVLNGKHRQEQGKFWKVIVDGADHVWSGKLHRIGEEVERWMSG
;
A
#
# COMPACT_ATOMS: atom_id res chain seq x y z
N MET A 1 -13.66 -10.48 8.22
CA MET A 1 -14.44 -9.22 8.31
C MET A 1 -14.29 -8.48 6.98
N ASN A 2 -15.39 -8.06 6.33
CA ASN A 2 -15.32 -7.37 5.02
C ASN A 2 -15.19 -5.85 5.23
N CYS A 3 -13.97 -5.33 5.21
CA CYS A 3 -13.76 -3.88 5.12
C CYS A 3 -14.28 -3.39 3.76
N SER A 4 -15.15 -2.37 3.77
CA SER A 4 -15.78 -1.83 2.55
C SER A 4 -14.76 -1.17 1.62
N ILE A 5 -13.73 -0.52 2.16
CA ILE A 5 -12.65 0.13 1.40
C ILE A 5 -11.85 -0.91 0.61
N THR A 6 -11.30 -1.92 1.29
CA THR A 6 -10.49 -2.95 0.60
C THR A 6 -11.34 -3.81 -0.33
N SER A 7 -12.63 -3.98 -0.03
CA SER A 7 -13.56 -4.64 -0.93
C SER A 7 -13.87 -3.82 -2.18
N ALA A 8 -13.97 -2.48 -2.06
CA ALA A 8 -14.16 -1.60 -3.21
C ALA A 8 -12.94 -1.63 -4.15
N ILE A 9 -11.71 -1.59 -3.61
CA ILE A 9 -10.49 -1.74 -4.41
C ILE A 9 -10.46 -3.10 -5.10
N ALA A 10 -10.70 -4.17 -4.35
CA ALA A 10 -10.72 -5.53 -4.86
C ALA A 10 -11.73 -5.73 -6.00
N GLU A 11 -12.97 -5.26 -5.79
CA GLU A 11 -14.01 -5.36 -6.80
C GLU A 11 -13.67 -4.55 -8.04
N HIS A 12 -13.15 -3.33 -7.87
CA HIS A 12 -12.71 -2.49 -8.97
C HIS A 12 -11.63 -3.16 -9.82
N LEU A 13 -10.55 -3.65 -9.21
CA LEU A 13 -9.47 -4.34 -9.92
C LEU A 13 -9.95 -5.62 -10.59
N ARG A 14 -10.82 -6.39 -9.93
CA ARG A 14 -11.42 -7.59 -10.52
C ARG A 14 -12.23 -7.26 -11.76
N LEU A 15 -13.10 -6.24 -11.69
CA LEU A 15 -14.03 -5.93 -12.79
C LEU A 15 -13.37 -5.15 -13.93
N LYS A 16 -12.45 -4.22 -13.63
CA LYS A 16 -11.86 -3.32 -14.63
C LYS A 16 -10.52 -3.82 -15.17
N ARG A 17 -9.80 -4.63 -14.40
CA ARG A 17 -8.46 -5.13 -14.76
C ARG A 17 -8.40 -6.65 -14.88
N ASN A 18 -9.53 -7.34 -14.71
CA ASN A 18 -9.61 -8.81 -14.69
C ASN A 18 -8.59 -9.42 -13.70
N ALA A 19 -8.33 -8.72 -12.60
CA ALA A 19 -7.31 -9.11 -11.64
C ALA A 19 -7.78 -10.31 -10.80
N ARG A 20 -6.86 -11.24 -10.53
CA ARG A 20 -7.02 -12.18 -9.42
C ARG A 20 -6.77 -11.43 -8.12
N VAL A 21 -7.75 -11.43 -7.22
CA VAL A 21 -7.65 -10.72 -5.95
C VAL A 21 -7.47 -11.69 -4.79
N VAL A 22 -6.48 -11.41 -3.96
CA VAL A 22 -6.27 -12.10 -2.69
C VAL A 22 -6.58 -11.14 -1.54
N LYS A 23 -7.40 -11.61 -0.60
CA LYS A 23 -7.66 -10.95 0.69
C LYS A 23 -7.44 -11.96 1.79
N TRP A 24 -6.85 -11.54 2.89
CA TRP A 24 -6.67 -12.36 4.09
C TRP A 24 -7.03 -11.55 5.33
N ASN A 25 -7.22 -12.25 6.44
CA ASN A 25 -7.32 -11.62 7.75
C ASN A 25 -5.92 -11.62 8.38
N ALA A 26 -5.50 -10.46 8.90
CA ALA A 26 -4.33 -10.36 9.76
C ALA A 26 -4.44 -11.24 11.01
N ARG A 27 -3.33 -11.48 11.70
CA ARG A 27 -3.31 -12.19 13.00
C ARG A 27 -4.21 -11.49 14.01
N GLY A 28 -4.92 -12.29 14.81
CA GLY A 28 -5.85 -11.79 15.81
C GLY A 28 -7.08 -11.06 15.26
N MET A 29 -7.29 -11.03 13.93
CA MET A 29 -8.45 -10.39 13.29
C MET A 29 -9.43 -11.41 12.72
N GLY A 30 -10.72 -11.18 12.93
CA GLY A 30 -11.79 -11.87 12.20
C GLY A 30 -11.79 -13.40 12.30
N GLY A 31 -11.35 -13.95 13.43
CA GLY A 31 -11.26 -15.39 13.69
C GLY A 31 -9.89 -16.01 13.38
N SER A 32 -8.91 -15.24 12.92
CA SER A 32 -7.52 -15.70 12.82
C SER A 32 -6.91 -15.91 14.20
N GLU A 33 -6.14 -16.99 14.35
CA GLU A 33 -5.31 -17.25 15.54
C GLU A 33 -4.11 -16.28 15.60
N GLY A 34 -3.39 -16.28 16.72
CA GLY A 34 -2.26 -15.39 16.99
C GLY A 34 -2.63 -14.09 17.71
N GLY A 35 -1.62 -13.28 17.99
CA GLY A 35 -1.78 -12.02 18.72
C GLY A 35 -2.33 -10.88 17.87
N ASN A 36 -3.12 -10.00 18.47
CA ASN A 36 -3.52 -8.69 17.94
C ASN A 36 -2.65 -7.57 18.52
N GLU A 37 -2.98 -6.29 18.25
CA GLU A 37 -2.20 -5.15 18.73
C GLU A 37 -2.07 -5.05 20.26
N LEU A 38 -2.79 -5.86 21.02
CA LEU A 38 -2.71 -5.94 22.49
C LEU A 38 -1.85 -7.11 23.00
N SER A 39 -1.37 -7.97 22.10
CA SER A 39 -0.73 -9.24 22.46
C SER A 39 0.78 -9.15 22.66
N GLY A 40 1.41 -8.08 22.18
CA GLY A 40 2.84 -7.86 22.31
C GLY A 40 3.28 -6.58 21.58
N PHE A 41 4.50 -6.14 21.85
CA PHE A 41 5.04 -4.91 21.25
C PHE A 41 5.22 -5.07 19.73
N GLU A 42 5.63 -6.24 19.23
CA GLU A 42 5.78 -6.47 17.78
C GLU A 42 4.45 -6.48 17.04
N GLU A 43 3.40 -7.03 17.66
CA GLU A 43 2.03 -7.03 17.16
C GLU A 43 1.42 -5.63 17.20
N TRP A 44 1.64 -4.89 18.29
CA TRP A 44 1.22 -3.49 18.42
C TRP A 44 1.88 -2.60 17.36
N MET A 45 3.17 -2.80 17.12
CA MET A 45 3.93 -2.06 16.12
C MET A 45 3.66 -2.54 14.69
N GLY A 46 2.94 -3.65 14.50
CA GLY A 46 2.56 -4.19 13.20
C GLY A 46 3.66 -4.95 12.44
N MET A 47 4.79 -5.27 13.07
CA MET A 47 5.91 -5.94 12.40
C MET A 47 5.51 -7.34 11.91
N ARG A 48 4.79 -8.11 12.75
CA ARG A 48 4.27 -9.43 12.38
C ARG A 48 3.29 -9.36 11.20
N ASN A 49 2.45 -8.33 11.16
CA ASN A 49 1.54 -8.09 10.04
C ASN A 49 2.28 -7.76 8.74
N CYS A 50 3.41 -7.06 8.82
CA CYS A 50 4.26 -6.81 7.66
C CYS A 50 4.87 -8.10 7.13
N ASP A 51 5.36 -8.97 8.02
CA ASP A 51 5.99 -10.23 7.63
C ASP A 51 4.95 -11.20 7.04
N ASP A 52 3.78 -11.32 7.64
CA ASP A 52 2.68 -12.11 7.06
C ASP A 52 2.27 -11.57 5.68
N TYR A 53 2.22 -10.24 5.49
CA TYR A 53 1.90 -9.67 4.19
C TYR A 53 2.99 -10.03 3.16
N LYS A 54 4.27 -9.92 3.50
CA LYS A 54 5.36 -10.33 2.60
C LYS A 54 5.29 -11.81 2.22
N ASP A 55 5.03 -12.68 3.19
CA ASP A 55 4.94 -14.13 2.97
C ASP A 55 3.76 -14.49 2.09
N ILE A 56 2.57 -13.96 2.39
CA ILE A 56 1.35 -14.16 1.58
C ILE A 56 1.55 -13.59 0.18
N PHE A 57 2.14 -12.40 0.06
CA PHE A 57 2.42 -11.80 -1.24
C PHE A 57 3.33 -12.71 -2.09
N LYS A 58 4.45 -13.15 -1.53
CA LYS A 58 5.40 -14.05 -2.20
C LYS A 58 4.73 -15.36 -2.62
N GLU A 59 4.00 -16.00 -1.71
CA GLU A 59 3.30 -17.27 -2.00
C GLU A 59 2.30 -17.11 -3.14
N GLN A 60 1.48 -16.06 -3.09
CA GLN A 60 0.40 -15.88 -4.07
C GLN A 60 0.89 -15.43 -5.43
N VAL A 61 1.99 -14.67 -5.49
CA VAL A 61 2.68 -14.33 -6.73
C VAL A 61 3.19 -15.60 -7.41
N LEU A 62 3.93 -16.45 -6.68
CA LEU A 62 4.46 -17.71 -7.21
C LEU A 62 3.32 -18.66 -7.62
N LYS A 63 2.26 -18.74 -6.81
CA LYS A 63 1.06 -19.52 -7.14
C LYS A 63 0.41 -19.03 -8.42
N PHE A 64 0.29 -17.71 -8.64
CA PHE A 64 -0.28 -17.18 -9.87
C PHE A 64 0.54 -17.59 -11.10
N VAL A 65 1.87 -17.47 -11.03
CA VAL A 65 2.76 -17.86 -12.14
C VAL A 65 2.62 -19.35 -12.48
N ASN A 66 2.50 -20.20 -11.46
CA ASN A 66 2.31 -21.64 -11.62
C ASN A 66 0.91 -22.01 -12.15
N ASP A 67 -0.13 -21.34 -11.66
CA ASP A 67 -1.52 -21.57 -12.09
C ASP A 67 -1.75 -21.08 -13.54
N PHE A 68 -1.00 -20.06 -13.98
CA PHE A 68 -1.15 -19.42 -15.30
C PHE A 68 0.20 -19.30 -16.04
N PRO A 69 0.82 -20.41 -16.47
CA PRO A 69 2.16 -20.40 -17.06
C PRO A 69 2.25 -19.67 -18.41
N SER A 70 1.11 -19.40 -19.07
CA SER A 70 1.03 -18.64 -20.32
C SER A 70 0.78 -17.14 -20.10
N ALA A 71 0.53 -16.68 -18.87
CA ALA A 71 0.29 -15.27 -18.57
C ALA A 71 1.56 -14.44 -18.84
N ARG A 72 1.42 -13.27 -19.45
CA ARG A 72 2.54 -12.37 -19.79
C ARG A 72 2.09 -10.93 -19.63
N GLY A 73 3.02 -10.06 -19.22
CA GLY A 73 2.77 -8.62 -19.11
C GLY A 73 1.62 -8.24 -18.17
N CYS A 74 1.40 -9.03 -17.13
CA CYS A 74 0.38 -8.78 -16.12
C CYS A 74 0.81 -7.66 -15.18
N ASP A 75 -0.18 -6.88 -14.72
CA ASP A 75 0.00 -5.94 -13.63
C ASP A 75 0.02 -6.66 -12.28
N LEU A 76 0.90 -6.24 -11.38
CA LEU A 76 0.94 -6.69 -9.99
C LEU A 76 0.60 -5.53 -9.06
N PHE A 77 -0.44 -5.71 -8.25
CA PHE A 77 -0.94 -4.69 -7.34
C PHE A 77 -0.68 -5.08 -5.88
N VAL A 78 -0.24 -4.12 -5.08
CA VAL A 78 -0.16 -4.20 -3.62
C VAL A 78 -1.06 -3.11 -3.07
N CYS A 79 -2.05 -3.48 -2.26
CA CYS A 79 -3.08 -2.55 -1.79
C CYS A 79 -3.10 -2.51 -0.27
N GLY A 80 -3.39 -1.34 0.29
CA GLY A 80 -3.56 -1.20 1.72
C GLY A 80 -4.47 -0.05 2.08
N TYR A 81 -5.14 -0.19 3.23
CA TYR A 81 -6.01 0.83 3.81
C TYR A 81 -5.60 1.08 5.26
N SER A 82 -5.47 2.35 5.66
CA SER A 82 -5.09 2.73 7.02
C SER A 82 -3.79 2.06 7.47
N ALA A 83 -3.76 1.34 8.59
CA ALA A 83 -2.59 0.55 9.00
C ALA A 83 -2.13 -0.45 7.93
N GLY A 84 -3.04 -1.04 7.16
CA GLY A 84 -2.69 -1.91 6.03
C GLY A 84 -1.96 -1.17 4.89
N ALA A 85 -2.18 0.14 4.74
CA ALA A 85 -1.43 0.97 3.79
C ALA A 85 0.02 1.14 4.24
N ILE A 86 0.28 1.23 5.55
CA ILE A 86 1.64 1.17 6.09
C ILE A 86 2.27 -0.18 5.79
N TYR A 87 1.59 -1.29 6.06
CA TYR A 87 2.19 -2.61 5.86
C TYR A 87 2.50 -2.88 4.38
N ALA A 88 1.61 -2.43 3.50
CA ALA A 88 1.79 -2.49 2.04
C ALA A 88 3.09 -1.82 1.59
N THR A 89 3.53 -0.72 2.22
CA THR A 89 4.77 -0.05 1.82
C THR A 89 6.01 -0.84 2.15
N THR A 90 5.92 -1.93 2.90
CA THR A 90 7.05 -2.82 3.25
C THR A 90 7.16 -4.06 2.36
N VAL A 91 6.13 -4.32 1.55
CA VAL A 91 6.09 -5.49 0.66
C VAL A 91 6.96 -5.23 -0.56
N ARG A 92 7.83 -6.18 -0.91
CA ARG A 92 8.67 -6.12 -2.11
C ARG A 92 8.67 -7.45 -2.82
N LEU A 93 8.90 -7.39 -4.13
CA LEU A 93 9.30 -8.58 -4.86
C LEU A 93 10.80 -8.77 -4.65
N SER A 94 11.18 -9.82 -3.93
CA SER A 94 12.60 -10.15 -3.77
C SER A 94 13.19 -10.57 -5.11
N ASP A 95 14.49 -10.36 -5.30
CA ASP A 95 15.16 -10.59 -6.59
C ASP A 95 14.98 -12.03 -7.09
N ASP A 96 15.03 -13.02 -6.18
CA ASP A 96 14.80 -14.43 -6.49
C ASP A 96 13.40 -14.70 -7.05
N VAL A 97 12.38 -14.00 -6.54
CA VAL A 97 10.99 -14.14 -7.00
C VAL A 97 10.79 -13.36 -8.29
N TYR A 98 11.39 -12.17 -8.40
CA TYR A 98 11.31 -11.38 -9.62
C TYR A 98 11.84 -12.19 -10.80
N ASP A 99 13.03 -12.77 -10.70
CA ASP A 99 13.65 -13.47 -11.82
C ASP A 99 12.81 -14.65 -12.31
N GLN A 100 12.12 -15.33 -11.39
CA GLN A 100 11.16 -16.40 -11.71
C GLN A 100 9.88 -15.87 -12.36
N CYS A 101 9.47 -14.65 -12.03
CA CYS A 101 8.17 -14.10 -12.43
C CYS A 101 8.28 -13.00 -13.50
N ALA A 102 9.49 -12.64 -13.96
CA ALA A 102 9.74 -11.48 -14.81
C ALA A 102 9.00 -11.53 -16.16
N GLN A 103 8.76 -12.74 -16.68
CA GLN A 103 7.97 -12.91 -17.90
C GLN A 103 6.47 -12.61 -17.68
N VAL A 104 5.98 -12.87 -16.47
CA VAL A 104 4.59 -12.66 -16.09
C VAL A 104 4.36 -11.22 -15.66
N PHE A 105 5.20 -10.68 -14.77
CA PHE A 105 5.11 -9.31 -14.25
C PHE A 105 6.27 -8.47 -14.77
N SER A 106 6.12 -7.91 -15.97
CA SER A 106 7.15 -7.11 -16.63
C SER A 106 7.06 -5.60 -16.34
N CYS A 107 6.01 -5.18 -15.63
CA CYS A 107 5.77 -3.79 -15.26
C CYS A 107 6.14 -3.54 -13.79
N PRO A 108 6.44 -2.28 -13.41
CA PRO A 108 6.57 -1.88 -12.02
C PRO A 108 5.38 -2.35 -11.18
N VAL A 109 5.66 -2.76 -9.93
CA VAL A 109 4.63 -3.11 -8.95
C VAL A 109 3.84 -1.85 -8.61
N LYS A 110 2.51 -1.98 -8.55
CA LYS A 110 1.57 -0.87 -8.39
C LYS A 110 1.02 -0.84 -6.97
N TYR A 111 1.36 0.18 -6.20
CA TYR A 111 0.92 0.35 -4.83
C TYR A 111 -0.27 1.30 -4.75
N ILE A 112 -1.38 0.82 -4.19
CA ILE A 112 -2.58 1.63 -3.93
C ILE A 112 -2.74 1.77 -2.42
N LEU A 113 -2.43 2.95 -1.90
CA LEU A 113 -2.35 3.25 -0.48
C LEU A 113 -3.49 4.20 -0.10
N VAL A 114 -4.51 3.70 0.59
CA VAL A 114 -5.72 4.46 0.94
C VAL A 114 -5.70 4.86 2.41
N SER A 115 -5.96 6.14 2.69
CA SER A 115 -5.96 6.73 4.03
C SER A 115 -4.69 6.37 4.82
N TYR A 116 -3.53 6.67 4.23
CA TYR A 116 -2.23 6.42 4.85
C TYR A 116 -2.13 7.24 6.16
N PRO A 117 -1.97 6.61 7.34
CA PRO A 117 -2.22 7.26 8.62
C PRO A 117 -1.02 8.09 9.10
N ILE A 118 -0.70 9.18 8.39
CA ILE A 118 0.38 10.12 8.73
C ILE A 118 0.15 10.75 10.10
N GLY A 119 -1.10 11.13 10.40
CA GLY A 119 -1.48 11.77 11.66
C GLY A 119 -1.44 10.85 12.88
N ALA A 120 -1.36 9.52 12.69
CA ALA A 120 -1.22 8.55 13.77
C ALA A 120 0.24 8.12 14.00
N ALA A 121 1.19 8.73 13.28
CA ALA A 121 2.62 8.44 13.45
C ALA A 121 3.06 8.55 14.93
N TRP A 122 2.64 9.60 15.63
CA TRP A 122 2.95 9.75 17.05
C TRP A 122 2.34 8.63 17.94
N ALA A 123 1.20 8.05 17.54
CA ALA A 123 0.52 6.98 18.27
C ALA A 123 1.10 5.59 17.95
N LEU A 124 1.66 5.39 16.76
CA LEU A 124 2.35 4.15 16.34
C LEU A 124 3.82 4.09 16.79
N GLY A 125 4.22 4.94 17.75
CA GLY A 125 5.54 4.94 18.35
C GLY A 125 6.58 5.81 17.63
N LEU A 126 7.25 6.67 18.40
CA LEU A 126 8.32 7.59 17.96
C LEU A 126 9.58 6.88 17.38
N GLY A 127 9.64 5.54 17.39
CA GLY A 127 10.80 4.76 16.91
C GLY A 127 10.68 4.15 15.51
N LEU A 128 9.51 3.58 15.13
CA LEU A 128 9.34 2.87 13.85
C LEU A 128 8.52 3.63 12.81
N THR A 129 7.92 4.75 13.15
CA THR A 129 7.36 5.69 12.16
C THR A 129 8.37 6.07 11.10
N GLY A 130 9.62 6.32 11.53
CA GLY A 130 10.74 6.52 10.60
C GLY A 130 10.94 5.33 9.66
N TRP A 131 10.81 4.09 10.14
CA TRP A 131 10.99 2.90 9.31
C TRP A 131 9.92 2.79 8.23
N TYR A 132 8.64 2.98 8.58
CA TYR A 132 7.53 2.94 7.61
C TYR A 132 7.59 4.09 6.60
N PHE A 133 7.94 5.29 7.05
CA PHE A 133 8.16 6.41 6.13
C PHE A 133 9.34 6.15 5.21
N ARG A 134 10.48 5.64 5.71
CA ARG A 134 11.61 5.25 4.86
C ARG A 134 11.24 4.15 3.87
N SER A 135 10.37 3.23 4.27
CA SER A 135 9.89 2.16 3.39
C SER A 135 9.08 2.71 2.21
N LEU A 136 8.19 3.69 2.43
CA LEU A 136 7.53 4.39 1.34
C LEU A 136 8.48 5.28 0.54
N GLU A 137 9.40 5.97 1.21
CA GLU A 137 10.41 6.77 0.53
C GLU A 137 11.21 5.92 -0.43
N GLY A 138 11.62 4.70 -0.04
CA GLY A 138 12.24 3.72 -0.92
C GLY A 138 11.44 3.52 -2.21
N LEU A 139 10.13 3.23 -2.09
CA LEU A 139 9.25 3.03 -3.26
C LEU A 139 9.23 4.19 -4.25
N VAL A 140 9.35 5.44 -3.78
CA VAL A 140 9.29 6.63 -4.65
C VAL A 140 10.66 7.10 -5.15
N GLY A 141 11.77 6.57 -4.63
CA GLY A 141 13.12 6.92 -5.09
C GLY A 141 14.09 7.34 -4.00
N GLY A 142 13.68 7.22 -2.74
CA GLY A 142 14.53 7.34 -1.56
C GLY A 142 15.36 6.09 -1.29
N TYR A 143 15.76 5.93 -0.04
CA TYR A 143 16.53 4.78 0.43
C TYR A 143 15.79 4.08 1.56
N TRP A 144 15.76 2.76 1.52
CA TRP A 144 15.23 1.92 2.59
C TRP A 144 16.20 0.80 2.89
N GLU A 145 16.60 0.67 4.16
CA GLU A 145 17.62 -0.31 4.57
C GLU A 145 17.22 -1.75 4.23
N GLY A 146 15.92 -2.04 4.15
CA GLY A 146 15.38 -3.35 3.82
C GLY A 146 15.50 -3.74 2.34
N SER A 147 15.84 -2.81 1.45
CA SER A 147 15.96 -3.09 0.01
C SER A 147 16.96 -2.15 -0.68
N PRO A 148 18.27 -2.47 -0.70
CA PRO A 148 19.29 -1.63 -1.34
C PRO A 148 19.18 -1.60 -2.88
N HIS A 149 18.44 -2.54 -3.48
CA HIS A 149 18.18 -2.63 -4.92
C HIS A 149 16.69 -2.44 -5.22
N GLU A 150 16.12 -1.39 -4.62
CA GLU A 150 14.72 -1.01 -4.76
C GLU A 150 14.35 -0.80 -6.24
N ARG A 151 13.56 -1.72 -6.79
CA ARG A 151 13.12 -1.66 -8.19
C ARG A 151 12.03 -0.59 -8.37
N PRO A 152 11.83 -0.10 -9.61
CA PRO A 152 10.77 0.86 -9.88
C PRO A 152 9.40 0.37 -9.42
N ALA A 153 8.62 1.27 -8.85
CA ALA A 153 7.28 1.04 -8.33
C ALA A 153 6.38 2.23 -8.67
N ASP A 154 5.17 1.93 -9.14
CA ASP A 154 4.16 2.97 -9.28
C ASP A 154 3.41 3.09 -7.94
N VAL A 155 3.27 4.31 -7.40
CA VAL A 155 2.63 4.55 -6.11
C VAL A 155 1.49 5.56 -6.24
N LEU A 156 0.30 5.17 -5.79
CA LEU A 156 -0.86 6.04 -5.60
C LEU A 156 -1.21 6.14 -4.11
N ILE A 157 -1.22 7.36 -3.59
CA ILE A 157 -1.73 7.66 -2.25
C ILE A 157 -3.06 8.37 -2.38
N LEU A 158 -4.12 7.79 -1.79
CA LEU A 158 -5.46 8.36 -1.72
C LEU A 158 -5.77 8.76 -0.28
N MET A 159 -6.13 10.02 -0.05
CA MET A 159 -6.51 10.52 1.27
C MET A 159 -7.89 11.17 1.26
N GLY A 160 -8.62 11.06 2.36
CA GLY A 160 -9.84 11.83 2.56
C GLY A 160 -9.55 13.28 2.94
N GLY A 161 -10.21 14.24 2.31
CA GLY A 161 -10.07 15.66 2.67
C GLY A 161 -10.49 15.94 4.12
N ASN A 162 -11.53 15.25 4.62
CA ASN A 162 -11.99 15.40 6.01
C ASN A 162 -11.04 14.72 7.01
N GLU A 163 -10.24 13.74 6.58
CA GLU A 163 -9.21 13.09 7.39
C GLU A 163 -8.00 14.02 7.62
N ILE A 164 -7.63 14.77 6.60
CA ILE A 164 -6.52 15.75 6.67
C ILE A 164 -6.95 16.99 7.46
N GLY A 165 -8.22 17.39 7.32
CA GLY A 165 -8.78 18.58 7.93
C GLY A 165 -8.43 19.86 7.18
N GLY A 166 -8.75 21.01 7.79
CA GLY A 166 -8.51 22.32 7.18
C GLY A 166 -7.05 22.72 7.12
N TRP A 167 -6.77 23.88 6.51
CA TRP A 167 -5.41 24.43 6.34
C TRP A 167 -4.60 24.52 7.65
N TRP A 168 -5.27 24.81 8.76
CA TRP A 168 -4.65 24.95 10.09
C TRP A 168 -4.56 23.64 10.88
N SER A 169 -5.00 22.52 10.30
CA SER A 169 -4.91 21.21 10.95
C SER A 169 -3.44 20.78 11.07
N PRO A 170 -2.97 20.37 12.27
CA PRO A 170 -1.65 19.76 12.44
C PRO A 170 -1.44 18.55 11.51
N VAL A 171 -2.51 17.80 11.22
CA VAL A 171 -2.48 16.67 10.29
C VAL A 171 -2.24 17.14 8.85
N SER A 172 -2.88 18.23 8.44
CA SER A 172 -2.65 18.87 7.13
C SER A 172 -1.20 19.34 6.99
N TRP A 173 -0.67 20.00 8.02
CA TRP A 173 0.72 20.43 8.00
C TRP A 173 1.70 19.24 7.91
N ALA A 174 1.50 18.20 8.72
CA ALA A 174 2.31 16.99 8.69
C ALA A 174 2.21 16.27 7.33
N TYR A 175 1.00 16.15 6.75
CA TYR A 175 0.77 15.59 5.43
C TYR A 175 1.52 16.37 4.35
N ASN A 176 1.38 17.70 4.32
CA ASN A 176 2.03 18.55 3.32
C ASN A 176 3.56 18.50 3.44
N MET A 177 4.10 18.54 4.65
CA MET A 177 5.54 18.42 4.88
C MET A 177 6.07 17.06 4.38
N TRP A 178 5.43 15.96 4.79
CA TRP A 178 5.83 14.61 4.41
C TRP A 178 5.74 14.39 2.89
N THR A 179 4.64 14.81 2.29
CA THR A 179 4.45 14.68 0.84
C THR A 179 5.39 15.58 0.03
N GLY A 180 5.86 16.69 0.62
CA GLY A 180 6.96 17.50 0.08
C GLY A 180 8.29 16.75 0.07
N VAL A 181 8.61 16.03 1.14
CA VAL A 181 9.80 15.15 1.20
C VAL A 181 9.71 14.04 0.14
N LEU A 182 8.56 13.37 0.01
CA LEU A 182 8.37 12.34 -1.01
C LEU A 182 8.53 12.89 -2.43
N ASN A 183 7.99 14.07 -2.72
CA ASN A 183 8.20 14.73 -4.01
C ASN A 183 9.67 15.04 -4.28
N GLY A 184 10.39 15.54 -3.28
CA GLY A 184 11.82 15.84 -3.42
C GLY A 184 12.69 14.60 -3.63
N LYS A 185 12.22 13.43 -3.16
CA LYS A 185 12.86 12.12 -3.35
C LYS A 185 12.38 11.39 -4.60
N HIS A 186 11.30 11.85 -5.23
CA HIS A 186 10.74 11.17 -6.40
C HIS A 186 11.71 11.26 -7.56
N ARG A 187 12.14 10.09 -8.05
CA ARG A 187 12.98 9.99 -9.24
C ARG A 187 12.15 9.41 -10.39
N GLN A 188 12.28 9.97 -11.59
CA GLN A 188 11.45 9.59 -12.74
C GLN A 188 11.63 8.11 -13.11
N GLU A 189 12.85 7.58 -12.94
CA GLU A 189 13.17 6.17 -13.15
C GLU A 189 12.50 5.22 -12.15
N GLN A 190 12.01 5.74 -11.01
CA GLN A 190 11.35 4.93 -9.99
C GLN A 190 9.87 4.65 -10.32
N GLY A 191 9.30 5.25 -11.36
CA GLY A 191 7.90 5.03 -11.77
C GLY A 191 6.96 6.19 -11.43
N LYS A 192 5.66 5.98 -11.59
CA LYS A 192 4.62 7.00 -11.38
C LYS A 192 4.39 7.22 -9.89
N PHE A 193 4.41 8.46 -9.44
CA PHE A 193 4.04 8.82 -8.07
C PHE A 193 2.88 9.83 -8.06
N TRP A 194 1.72 9.41 -7.57
CA TRP A 194 0.52 10.24 -7.50
C TRP A 194 -0.01 10.31 -6.07
N LYS A 195 -0.47 11.51 -5.71
CA LYS A 195 -1.13 11.78 -4.43
C LYS A 195 -2.43 12.48 -4.72
N VAL A 196 -3.54 11.96 -4.20
CA VAL A 196 -4.87 12.52 -4.41
C VAL A 196 -5.54 12.71 -3.07
N ILE A 197 -6.03 13.93 -2.85
CA ILE A 197 -6.94 14.26 -1.75
C ILE A 197 -8.35 14.29 -2.34
N VAL A 198 -9.26 13.51 -1.76
CA VAL A 198 -10.65 13.44 -2.19
C VAL A 198 -11.51 14.28 -1.26
N ASP A 199 -12.02 15.40 -1.79
CA ASP A 199 -12.83 16.34 -1.03
C ASP A 199 -14.09 15.68 -0.45
N GLY A 200 -14.31 15.92 0.84
CA GLY A 200 -15.45 15.40 1.59
C GLY A 200 -15.37 13.91 1.95
N ALA A 201 -14.32 13.18 1.57
CA ALA A 201 -14.10 11.83 2.07
C ALA A 201 -13.51 11.87 3.49
N ASP A 202 -14.07 11.08 4.39
CA ASP A 202 -13.54 10.79 5.73
C ASP A 202 -12.67 9.52 5.71
N HIS A 203 -12.10 9.16 6.87
CA HIS A 203 -11.23 7.98 6.97
C HIS A 203 -11.94 6.68 6.56
N VAL A 204 -13.25 6.56 6.81
CA VAL A 204 -14.06 5.38 6.44
C VAL A 204 -14.70 5.49 5.05
N TRP A 205 -14.40 6.56 4.30
CA TRP A 205 -14.90 6.86 2.96
C TRP A 205 -16.43 6.87 2.83
N SER A 206 -17.13 7.37 3.86
CA SER A 206 -18.60 7.49 3.92
C SER A 206 -19.15 8.22 2.69
N GLY A 207 -20.00 7.53 1.91
CA GLY A 207 -20.61 8.10 0.69
C GLY A 207 -19.63 8.38 -0.47
N LYS A 208 -18.34 8.04 -0.31
CA LYS A 208 -17.27 8.35 -1.27
C LYS A 208 -16.50 7.12 -1.75
N LEU A 209 -16.88 5.90 -1.36
CA LEU A 209 -16.21 4.66 -1.78
C LEU A 209 -16.02 4.53 -3.31
N HIS A 210 -17.00 4.96 -4.12
CA HIS A 210 -16.90 4.92 -5.59
C HIS A 210 -15.72 5.74 -6.13
N ARG A 211 -15.33 6.82 -5.44
CA ARG A 211 -14.21 7.68 -5.83
C ARG A 211 -12.89 6.92 -5.84
N ILE A 212 -12.71 5.91 -4.99
CA ILE A 212 -11.48 5.13 -4.94
C ILE A 212 -11.19 4.51 -6.32
N GLY A 213 -12.20 3.86 -6.92
CA GLY A 213 -12.06 3.25 -8.25
C GLY A 213 -11.81 4.28 -9.35
N GLU A 214 -12.51 5.42 -9.30
CA GLU A 214 -12.33 6.52 -10.27
C GLU A 214 -10.89 7.06 -10.25
N GLU A 215 -10.34 7.29 -9.05
CA GLU A 215 -8.98 7.82 -8.90
C GLU A 215 -7.91 6.79 -9.30
N VAL A 216 -8.15 5.50 -9.03
CA VAL A 216 -7.29 4.41 -9.51
C VAL A 216 -7.26 4.38 -11.04
N GLU A 217 -8.40 4.48 -11.72
CA GLU A 217 -8.42 4.49 -13.19
C GLU A 217 -7.74 5.71 -13.78
N ARG A 218 -7.94 6.88 -13.15
CA ARG A 218 -7.29 8.12 -13.58
C ARG A 218 -5.77 8.01 -13.50
N TRP A 219 -5.26 7.47 -12.39
CA TRP A 219 -3.84 7.22 -12.18
C TRP A 219 -3.26 6.20 -13.17
N MET A 220 -3.99 5.12 -13.45
CA MET A 220 -3.53 4.10 -14.39
C MET A 220 -3.46 4.61 -15.83
N SER A 221 -4.32 5.57 -16.19
CA SER A 221 -4.47 6.07 -17.57
C SER A 221 -3.57 7.27 -17.90
N GLY A 222 -3.07 8.00 -16.89
CA GLY A 222 -2.15 9.13 -17.07
C GLY A 222 -0.71 8.70 -16.82
#